data_AF-A0A822D694-F1
#
_entry.id   AF-A0A822D694-F1
#
_cell.length_a   1.000
_cell.length_b   1.000
_cell.length_c   1.000
_cell.angle_alpha   90.00
_cell.angle_beta   90.00
_cell.angle_gamma   90.00
#
_symmetry.space_group_name_H-M   'P 1'
#
loop_
_entity.id
_entity.type
_entity.pdbx_description
1 polymer ?
#
loop_
_entity_poly.entity_id
_entity_poly.type
_entity_poly.pdbx_seq_one_letter_code
_entity_poly.pdbx_strand_id
1 'polypeptide(L)'
;IDTSTSYLNWAINYYRQRYVNCRFLIASDDKSYVKQHLGNFSDVFITPSIFFQGHDLAALALAEHSILTAGTYSWWTAWLAGGNVVHDLNYPVPF
;
A
#
# COMPACT_ATOMS: atom_id res chain seq x y z
N ILE A 1 0.94 4.46 20.33
CA ILE A 1 1.94 3.66 19.57
C ILE A 1 1.76 4.08 18.13
N ASP A 2 2.81 4.47 17.42
CA ASP A 2 2.73 4.87 16.01
C ASP A 2 2.26 3.67 15.17
N THR A 3 0.94 3.53 15.05
CA THR A 3 0.28 2.32 14.54
C THR A 3 0.52 2.15 13.05
N SER A 4 0.63 3.25 12.29
CA SER A 4 0.86 3.22 10.83
C SER A 4 2.17 2.53 10.46
N THR A 5 3.30 2.92 11.07
CA THR A 5 4.63 2.37 10.69
C THR A 5 4.75 0.89 11.07
N SER A 6 4.26 0.54 12.26
CA SER A 6 4.35 -0.84 12.78
C SER A 6 3.47 -1.78 11.95
N TYR A 7 2.25 -1.33 11.62
CA TYR A 7 1.33 -2.05 10.74
C TYR A 7 1.91 -2.22 9.34
N LEU A 8 2.43 -1.16 8.71
CA LEU A 8 3.00 -1.23 7.36
C LEU A 8 4.17 -2.22 7.30
N ASN A 9 5.06 -2.21 8.29
CA ASN A 9 6.16 -3.18 8.39
C ASN A 9 5.64 -4.62 8.52
N TRP A 10 4.64 -4.84 9.37
CA TRP A 10 4.02 -6.16 9.51
C TRP A 10 3.34 -6.62 8.21
N ALA A 11 2.58 -5.75 7.55
CA ALA A 11 1.86 -6.06 6.32
C ALA A 11 2.80 -6.34 5.13
N ILE A 12 3.87 -5.57 4.99
CA ILE A 12 4.93 -5.83 4.00
C ILE A 12 5.54 -7.21 4.26
N ASN A 13 5.89 -7.52 5.51
CA ASN A 13 6.46 -8.81 5.87
C ASN A 13 5.46 -9.97 5.71
N TYR A 14 4.17 -9.75 5.94
CA TYR A 14 3.10 -10.72 5.71
C TYR A 14 3.12 -11.23 4.25
N TYR A 15 3.26 -10.31 3.29
CA TYR A 15 3.32 -10.65 1.86
C TYR A 15 4.68 -11.25 1.46
N ARG A 16 5.80 -10.73 1.97
CA ARG A 16 7.15 -11.29 1.73
C ARG A 16 7.27 -12.76 2.14
N GLN A 17 6.57 -13.16 3.21
CA GLN A 17 6.56 -14.55 3.67
C GLN A 17 5.72 -15.50 2.80
N ARG A 18 4.79 -14.96 2.00
CA ARG A 18 3.83 -15.75 1.21
C ARG A 18 4.19 -15.82 -0.27
N TYR A 19 4.86 -14.79 -0.78
CA TYR A 19 5.15 -14.66 -2.20
C TYR A 19 6.64 -14.43 -2.43
N VAL A 20 7.17 -15.10 -3.45
CA VAL A 20 8.54 -14.91 -3.92
C VAL A 20 8.58 -13.67 -4.82
N ASN A 21 9.62 -12.84 -4.71
CA ASN A 21 9.79 -11.61 -5.51
C ASN A 21 8.67 -10.57 -5.36
N CYS A 22 8.11 -10.42 -4.15
CA CYS A 22 7.15 -9.36 -3.84
C CYS A 22 7.75 -7.97 -4.12
N ARG A 23 6.95 -7.09 -4.75
CA ARG A 23 7.26 -5.67 -4.95
C ARG A 23 6.11 -4.85 -4.40
N PHE A 24 6.43 -3.76 -3.72
CA PHE A 24 5.46 -2.90 -3.05
C PHE A 24 5.44 -1.55 -3.72
N LEU A 25 4.33 -1.19 -4.35
CA LEU A 25 4.10 0.14 -4.88
C LEU A 25 3.28 0.96 -3.86
N ILE A 26 3.78 2.13 -3.48
CA ILE A 26 3.16 3.00 -2.48
C ILE A 26 2.76 4.32 -3.13
N ALA A 27 1.48 4.65 -3.03
CA ALA A 27 0.98 5.99 -3.28
C ALA A 27 0.67 6.68 -1.94
N SER A 28 1.13 7.91 -1.79
CA SER A 28 0.87 8.74 -0.61
C SER A 28 0.95 10.22 -0.98
N ASP A 29 0.19 11.02 -0.25
CA ASP A 29 0.28 12.47 -0.18
C ASP A 29 1.55 12.94 0.54
N ASP A 30 2.04 12.17 1.51
CA ASP A 30 3.33 12.37 2.19
C ASP A 30 4.40 11.37 1.75
N LYS A 31 4.88 11.55 0.51
CA LYS A 31 5.97 10.74 -0.06
C LYS A 31 7.28 10.86 0.74
N SER A 32 7.49 11.97 1.47
CA SER A 32 8.68 12.19 2.29
C SER A 32 8.66 11.27 3.52
N TYR A 33 7.52 11.17 4.20
CA TYR A 33 7.31 10.24 5.30
C TYR A 33 7.53 8.79 4.86
N VAL A 34 6.94 8.39 3.72
CA VAL A 34 7.14 7.03 3.16
C VAL A 34 8.62 6.77 2.89
N LYS A 35 9.33 7.73 2.27
CA LYS A 35 10.75 7.56 1.98
C LYS A 35 11.60 7.44 3.25
N GLN A 36 11.27 8.18 4.31
CA GLN A 36 11.97 8.12 5.59
C GLN A 36 11.79 6.77 6.30
N HIS A 37 10.58 6.20 6.26
CA HIS A 37 10.25 5.01 7.06
C HIS A 37 10.39 3.70 6.27
N LEU A 38 10.15 3.72 4.96
CA LEU A 38 10.11 2.54 4.09
C LEU A 38 11.10 2.60 2.92
N GLY A 39 11.76 3.74 2.69
CA GLY A 39 12.67 3.92 1.54
C GLY A 39 13.97 3.11 1.58
N ASN A 40 14.28 2.46 2.72
CA ASN A 40 15.43 1.57 2.84
C ASN A 40 15.16 0.16 2.27
N PHE A 41 13.90 -0.18 1.97
CA PHE A 41 13.54 -1.45 1.39
C PHE A 41 13.73 -1.42 -0.14
N SER A 42 14.54 -2.33 -0.68
CA SER A 42 14.87 -2.37 -2.11
C SER A 42 13.71 -2.81 -3.02
N ASP A 43 12.70 -3.44 -2.43
CA ASP A 43 11.46 -3.91 -3.04
C ASP A 43 10.29 -2.93 -2.85
N VAL A 44 10.52 -1.75 -2.26
CA VAL A 44 9.54 -0.68 -2.09
C VAL A 44 9.76 0.43 -3.11
N PHE A 45 8.70 0.79 -3.82
CA PHE A 45 8.66 1.83 -4.83
C PHE A 45 7.58 2.85 -4.46
N ILE A 46 7.90 4.12 -4.60
CA ILE A 46 6.94 5.22 -4.37
C ILE A 46 6.52 5.74 -5.75
N THR A 47 5.22 6.01 -5.93
CA THR A 47 4.74 6.59 -7.18
C THR A 47 5.41 7.94 -7.48
N PRO A 48 5.61 8.28 -8.77
CA PRO A 48 6.27 9.53 -9.13
C PRO A 48 5.55 10.76 -8.57
N SER A 49 6.29 11.80 -8.17
CA SER A 49 5.69 13.06 -7.69
C SER A 49 4.83 13.79 -8.72
N ILE A 50 4.98 13.46 -10.01
CA ILE A 50 4.17 14.00 -11.11
C ILE A 50 2.79 13.32 -11.23
N PHE A 51 2.55 12.23 -10.52
CA PHE A 51 1.26 11.52 -10.56
C PHE A 51 0.19 12.32 -9.81
N PHE A 52 -0.94 12.51 -10.47
CA PHE A 52 -2.19 12.90 -9.83
C PHE A 52 -2.88 11.68 -9.20
N GLN A 53 -3.89 11.92 -8.37
CA GLN A 53 -4.63 10.86 -7.65
C GLN A 53 -5.17 9.78 -8.58
N GLY A 54 -5.65 10.15 -9.78
CA GLY A 54 -6.10 9.17 -10.77
C GLY A 54 -5.00 8.25 -11.31
N HIS A 55 -3.77 8.76 -11.43
CA HIS A 55 -2.61 7.97 -11.87
C HIS A 55 -2.17 7.00 -10.78
N ASP A 56 -2.13 7.47 -9.52
CA ASP A 56 -1.86 6.64 -8.36
C ASP A 56 -2.93 5.53 -8.24
N LEU A 57 -4.22 5.87 -8.41
CA LEU A 57 -5.33 4.92 -8.34
C LEU A 57 -5.20 3.84 -9.42
N ALA A 58 -4.94 4.26 -10.66
CA ALA A 58 -4.77 3.35 -11.79
C ALA A 58 -3.55 2.43 -11.59
N ALA A 59 -2.43 2.94 -11.08
CA ALA A 59 -1.25 2.14 -10.82
C ALA A 59 -1.48 1.12 -9.69
N LEU A 60 -2.17 1.50 -8.62
CA LEU A 60 -2.49 0.60 -7.52
C LEU A 60 -3.56 -0.44 -7.89
N ALA A 61 -4.52 -0.08 -8.75
CA ALA A 61 -5.54 -1.01 -9.25
C ALA A 61 -4.95 -2.17 -10.08
N LEU A 62 -3.71 -2.06 -10.55
CA LEU A 62 -3.00 -3.12 -11.27
C LEU A 62 -2.24 -4.09 -10.34
N ALA A 63 -2.23 -3.84 -9.03
CA ALA A 63 -1.55 -4.69 -8.07
C ALA A 63 -2.30 -6.02 -7.87
N GLU A 64 -1.56 -7.10 -7.60
CA GLU A 64 -2.14 -8.41 -7.33
C GLU A 64 -2.81 -8.49 -5.96
N HIS A 65 -2.30 -7.71 -5.00
CA HIS A 65 -2.74 -7.65 -3.60
C HIS A 65 -2.62 -6.22 -3.06
N SER A 66 -3.30 -5.92 -1.96
CA SER A 66 -3.35 -4.57 -1.39
C SER A 66 -3.06 -4.54 0.12
N ILE A 67 -2.36 -3.48 0.53
CA ILE A 67 -2.17 -3.08 1.93
C ILE A 67 -2.88 -1.73 2.10
N LEU A 68 -3.87 -1.67 2.99
CA LEU A 68 -4.71 -0.49 3.18
C LEU A 68 -4.34 0.19 4.48
N THR A 69 -4.13 1.50 4.40
CA THR A 69 -4.26 2.42 5.51
C THR A 69 -5.67 3.03 5.52
N ALA A 70 -6.09 3.61 6.64
CA ALA A 70 -7.39 4.22 6.83
C ALA A 70 -7.78 5.20 5.71
N GLY A 71 -8.83 4.91 4.94
CA GLY A 71 -9.37 5.88 3.97
C GLY A 71 -10.21 5.28 2.85
N THR A 72 -11.10 6.11 2.29
CA THR A 72 -11.92 5.76 1.12
C THR A 72 -11.08 5.53 -0.14
N TYR A 73 -9.95 6.22 -0.26
CA TYR A 73 -9.03 6.07 -1.39
C TYR A 73 -8.45 4.65 -1.45
N SER A 74 -7.87 4.18 -0.33
CA SER A 74 -7.32 2.83 -0.20
C SER A 74 -8.37 1.74 -0.39
N TRP A 75 -9.64 2.03 -0.05
CA TRP A 75 -10.76 1.11 -0.30
C TRP A 75 -11.01 0.90 -1.79
N TRP A 76 -11.11 2.00 -2.56
CA TRP A 76 -11.33 1.90 -4.01
C TRP A 76 -10.15 1.28 -4.75
N THR A 77 -8.91 1.58 -4.36
CA THR A 77 -7.72 0.94 -4.97
C THR A 77 -7.78 -0.58 -4.79
N ALA A 78 -8.16 -1.04 -3.60
CA ALA A 78 -8.22 -2.46 -3.26
C ALA A 78 -9.36 -3.18 -3.96
N TRP A 79 -10.54 -2.54 -4.01
CA TRP A 79 -11.69 -3.06 -4.75
C TRP A 79 -11.37 -3.23 -6.24
N LEU A 80 -10.69 -2.25 -6.84
CA LEU A 80 -10.28 -2.33 -8.25
C LEU A 80 -9.19 -3.38 -8.51
N ALA A 81 -8.28 -3.60 -7.55
CA ALA A 81 -7.24 -4.62 -7.65
C ALA A 81 -7.78 -6.05 -7.56
N GLY A 82 -8.85 -6.28 -6.78
CA GLY A 82 -9.51 -7.60 -6.68
C GLY A 82 -8.69 -8.70 -5.99
N GLY A 83 -7.61 -8.32 -5.31
CA GLY A 83 -6.67 -9.21 -4.65
C GLY A 83 -6.94 -9.46 -3.16
N ASN A 84 -6.01 -10.17 -2.49
CA ASN A 84 -6.00 -10.21 -1.04
C ASN A 84 -5.77 -8.81 -0.45
N VAL A 85 -6.47 -8.50 0.64
CA VAL A 85 -6.47 -7.20 1.29
C VAL A 85 -6.07 -7.35 2.76
N VAL A 86 -5.01 -6.66 3.16
CA VAL A 86 -4.59 -6.49 4.56
C VAL A 86 -4.89 -5.05 4.98
N HIS A 87 -5.42 -4.84 6.18
CA HIS A 87 -5.93 -3.54 6.66
C HIS A 87 -5.70 -3.38 8.19
N ASP A 88 -5.41 -2.16 8.64
CA ASP A 88 -5.10 -1.82 10.06
C ASP A 88 -6.36 -1.48 10.90
N LEU A 89 -7.55 -1.45 10.30
CA LEU A 89 -8.75 -0.89 10.93
C LEU A 89 -9.99 -1.75 10.75
N ASN A 90 -10.99 -1.54 11.60
CA ASN A 90 -12.37 -2.03 11.44
C ASN A 90 -13.13 -1.27 10.30
N TYR A 91 -12.47 -1.02 9.17
CA TYR A 91 -13.11 -0.43 7.99
C TYR A 91 -13.64 -1.57 7.12
N PRO A 92 -14.84 -1.46 6.51
CA PRO A 92 -15.39 -2.55 5.71
C PRO A 92 -14.39 -2.92 4.61
N VAL A 93 -13.94 -4.16 4.58
CA VAL A 93 -13.13 -4.66 3.46
C VAL A 93 -13.98 -4.71 2.19
N PRO A 94 -13.44 -4.36 1.02
CA PRO A 94 -14.09 -4.70 -0.23
C PRO A 94 -14.23 -6.22 -0.30
N PHE A 95 -15.44 -6.67 -0.65
CA PHE A 95 -15.91 -8.06 -0.55
C PHE A 95 -14.98 -9.09 -1.18
#